data_AF-E6UKU3-F1
#
_entry.id   AF-E6UKU3-F1
#
_cell.length_a   1.000
_cell.length_b   1.000
_cell.length_c   1.000
_cell.angle_alpha   90.00
_cell.angle_beta   90.00
_cell.angle_gamma   90.00
#
_symmetry.space_group_name_H-M   'P 1'
#
loop_
_entity.id
_entity.type
_entity.pdbx_description
1 polymer ?
#
loop_
_entity_poly.entity_id
_entity_poly.type
_entity_poly.pdbx_seq_one_letter_code
_entity_poly.pdbx_strand_id
1 'polypeptide(L)'
;MSDFKKKLIKTATYSGVALGAAFVVMRAIAKKQKPKSEYADRPEEQNPMKGKKVVFVEDNNDPINADGKNGHLEAVGVCNHTPTFYEKYVKRGLDVVLSFGGMVVLSPLYAFAAIAIKCDDPGPAIFKQKRVAQSKGYFELMKLLDVGVA
;
A
#
# COMPACT_ATOMS: atom_id res chain seq x y z
N MET A 1 -9.66 10.48 -47.93
CA MET A 1 -9.33 9.49 -46.88
C MET A 1 -7.96 9.72 -46.22
N SER A 2 -6.96 10.26 -46.94
CA SER A 2 -5.58 10.48 -46.46
C SER A 2 -5.43 11.58 -45.40
N ASP A 3 -6.14 12.71 -45.55
CA ASP A 3 -5.99 13.86 -44.64
C ASP A 3 -6.63 13.65 -43.28
N PHE A 4 -7.77 12.95 -43.22
CA PHE A 4 -8.37 12.53 -41.95
C PHE A 4 -7.41 11.63 -41.17
N LYS A 5 -6.77 10.67 -41.84
CA LYS A 5 -5.78 9.76 -41.24
C LYS A 5 -4.53 10.52 -40.76
N LYS A 6 -4.03 11.51 -41.53
CA LYS A 6 -2.92 12.39 -41.13
C LYS A 6 -3.27 13.27 -39.92
N LYS A 7 -4.48 13.83 -39.89
CA LYS A 7 -4.98 14.63 -38.78
C LYS A 7 -5.12 13.79 -37.51
N LEU A 8 -5.64 12.56 -37.65
CA LEU A 8 -5.77 11.58 -36.58
C LEU A 8 -4.40 11.16 -36.01
N ILE A 9 -3.41 10.92 -36.88
CA ILE A 9 -2.04 10.57 -36.44
C ILE A 9 -1.41 11.75 -35.70
N LYS A 10 -1.56 12.98 -36.20
CA LYS A 10 -1.05 14.17 -35.51
C LYS A 10 -1.71 14.36 -34.14
N THR A 11 -3.04 14.27 -34.03
CA THR A 11 -3.72 14.39 -32.73
C THR A 11 -3.31 13.28 -31.76
N ALA A 12 -3.19 12.02 -32.21
CA ALA A 12 -2.69 10.93 -31.39
C ALA A 12 -1.23 11.15 -30.94
N THR A 13 -0.40 11.75 -31.79
CA THR A 13 0.99 12.07 -31.46
C THR A 13 1.06 13.18 -30.42
N TYR A 14 0.30 14.28 -30.60
CA TYR A 14 0.25 15.37 -29.63
C TYR A 14 -0.35 14.95 -28.29
N SER A 15 -1.40 14.12 -28.29
CA SER A 15 -1.97 13.58 -27.05
C SER A 15 -0.99 12.64 -26.34
N GLY A 16 -0.28 11.79 -27.08
CA GLY A 16 0.78 10.94 -26.54
C GLY A 16 1.92 11.73 -25.91
N VAL A 17 2.38 12.81 -26.57
CA VAL A 17 3.41 13.70 -26.04
C VAL A 17 2.92 14.42 -24.78
N ALA A 18 1.69 14.94 -24.77
CA ALA A 18 1.10 15.60 -23.62
C ALA A 18 0.95 14.66 -22.41
N LEU A 19 0.42 13.45 -22.62
CA LEU A 19 0.30 12.43 -21.58
C LEU A 19 1.67 11.97 -21.06
N GLY A 20 2.65 11.81 -21.95
CA GLY A 20 4.03 11.48 -21.58
C GLY A 20 4.68 12.56 -20.71
N ALA A 21 4.54 13.83 -21.10
CA ALA A 21 5.05 14.96 -20.32
C ALA A 21 4.37 15.05 -18.94
N ALA A 22 3.04 14.92 -18.89
CA ALA A 22 2.28 14.91 -17.64
C ALA A 22 2.71 13.75 -16.72
N PHE A 23 2.94 12.55 -17.27
CA PHE A 23 3.44 11.41 -16.52
C PHE A 23 4.83 11.66 -15.93
N VAL A 24 5.75 12.27 -16.68
CA VAL A 24 7.10 12.60 -16.18
C VAL A 24 7.03 13.62 -15.04
N VAL A 25 6.22 14.68 -15.20
CA VAL A 25 6.00 15.69 -14.16
C VAL A 25 5.38 15.07 -12.91
N MET A 26 4.31 14.30 -13.06
CA MET A 26 3.68 13.59 -11.94
C MET A 26 4.65 12.62 -11.26
N ARG A 27 5.47 11.89 -12.01
CA ARG A 27 6.47 10.97 -11.45
C ARG A 27 7.53 11.73 -10.65
N ALA A 28 7.93 12.92 -11.10
CA ALA A 28 8.87 13.77 -10.37
C ALA A 28 8.27 14.30 -9.07
N ILE A 29 7.01 14.76 -9.11
CA ILE A 29 6.27 15.18 -7.91
C ILE A 29 6.11 14.00 -6.94
N ALA A 30 5.72 12.83 -7.42
CA ALA A 30 5.54 11.64 -6.59
C ALA A 30 6.84 11.18 -5.92
N LYS A 31 8.00 11.30 -6.60
CA LYS A 31 9.31 11.04 -5.98
C LYS A 31 9.61 12.00 -4.83
N LYS A 32 9.20 13.26 -4.92
CA LYS A 32 9.36 14.26 -3.87
C LYS A 32 8.36 14.08 -2.72
N GLN A 33 7.14 13.62 -3.03
CA GLN A 33 6.07 13.46 -2.06
C GLN A 33 6.11 12.16 -1.26
N LYS A 34 6.95 11.18 -1.60
CA LYS A 34 7.01 9.91 -0.85
C LYS A 34 7.21 10.23 0.64
N PRO A 35 6.18 10.03 1.49
CA PRO A 35 6.36 10.27 2.90
C PRO A 35 7.34 9.21 3.39
N LYS A 36 8.40 9.64 4.08
CA LYS A 36 9.09 8.72 4.98
C LYS A 36 8.01 8.24 5.95
N SER A 37 7.89 6.92 6.12
CA SER A 37 6.96 6.40 7.13
C SER A 37 7.33 7.04 8.47
N GLU A 38 6.35 7.43 9.28
CA GLU A 38 6.58 8.04 10.59
C GLU A 38 7.56 7.22 11.46
N TYR A 39 7.55 5.90 11.26
CA TYR A 39 8.39 4.90 11.93
C TYR A 39 9.77 4.69 11.31
N ALA A 40 10.09 5.33 10.18
CA ALA A 40 11.37 5.12 9.49
C ALA A 40 12.54 5.65 10.33
N ASP A 41 12.32 6.77 11.01
CA ASP A 41 13.35 7.51 11.74
C ASP A 41 13.35 7.18 13.25
N ARG A 42 12.45 6.28 13.72
CA ARG A 42 12.33 5.84 15.13
C ARG A 42 12.78 4.39 15.31
N PRO A 43 14.03 4.12 15.73
CA PRO A 43 14.57 2.77 15.83
C PRO A 43 13.85 1.88 16.86
N GLU A 44 13.37 2.45 17.96
CA GLU A 44 12.58 1.78 19.00
C GLU A 44 11.21 1.29 18.50
N GLU A 45 10.68 1.91 17.46
CA GLU A 45 9.43 1.50 16.83
C GLU A 45 9.65 0.54 15.66
N GLN A 46 10.88 0.05 15.43
CA GLN A 46 11.16 -0.93 14.37
C GLN A 46 10.99 -2.37 14.84
N ASN A 47 10.51 -3.22 13.92
CA ASN A 47 10.33 -4.62 14.20
C ASN A 47 11.72 -5.29 14.38
N PRO A 48 12.02 -5.94 15.52
CA PRO A 48 13.30 -6.60 15.76
C PRO A 48 13.60 -7.77 14.79
N MET A 49 12.56 -8.27 14.10
CA MET A 49 12.64 -9.35 13.13
C MET A 49 12.71 -8.85 11.68
N LYS A 50 12.82 -7.54 11.44
CA LYS A 50 12.94 -6.94 10.11
C LYS A 50 14.13 -7.52 9.35
N GLY A 51 13.91 -8.00 8.13
CA GLY A 51 14.95 -8.59 7.28
C GLY A 51 15.45 -9.98 7.71
N LYS A 52 14.94 -10.53 8.82
CA LYS A 52 15.32 -11.86 9.31
C LYS A 52 14.35 -12.92 8.80
N LYS A 53 14.76 -14.18 8.64
CA LYS A 53 13.88 -15.34 8.51
C LYS A 53 13.43 -15.74 9.92
N VAL A 54 12.13 -15.89 10.13
CA VAL A 54 11.59 -16.32 11.44
C VAL A 54 11.09 -17.73 11.31
N VAL A 55 11.30 -18.53 12.34
CA VAL A 55 10.66 -19.83 12.52
C VAL A 55 9.99 -19.82 13.89
N PHE A 56 8.81 -20.42 13.95
CA PHE A 56 8.13 -20.62 15.21
C PHE A 56 8.73 -21.86 15.89
N VAL A 57 9.22 -21.68 17.11
CA VAL A 57 9.76 -22.75 17.94
C VAL A 57 8.72 -23.04 19.01
N GLU A 58 8.20 -24.27 19.02
CA GLU A 58 7.23 -24.72 20.02
C GLU A 58 7.96 -24.98 21.35
N ASP A 59 7.49 -24.33 22.42
CA ASP A 59 7.99 -24.53 23.79
C ASP A 59 6.79 -24.51 24.75
N ASN A 60 6.66 -25.55 25.57
CA ASN A 60 5.54 -25.72 26.49
C ASN A 60 5.58 -24.72 27.67
N ASN A 61 6.72 -24.09 27.93
CA ASN A 61 6.86 -23.08 28.98
C ASN A 61 6.42 -21.68 28.51
N ASP A 62 6.28 -21.48 27.21
CA ASP A 62 5.85 -20.21 26.64
C ASP A 62 4.34 -20.03 26.73
N PRO A 63 3.85 -18.78 26.82
CA PRO A 63 2.42 -18.50 26.78
C PRO A 63 1.80 -18.91 25.45
N ILE A 64 0.50 -19.23 25.50
CA ILE A 64 -0.29 -19.59 24.33
C ILE A 64 -0.44 -18.35 23.43
N ASN A 65 -0.04 -18.48 22.16
CA ASN A 65 -0.20 -17.43 21.16
C ASN A 65 -1.64 -17.36 20.62
N ALA A 66 -1.94 -16.35 19.79
CA ALA A 66 -3.24 -16.18 19.15
C ALA A 66 -3.69 -17.40 18.32
N ASP A 67 -2.75 -18.20 17.82
CA ASP A 67 -3.00 -19.43 17.06
C ASP A 67 -3.22 -20.67 17.96
N GLY A 68 -3.27 -20.50 19.29
CA GLY A 68 -3.49 -21.59 20.24
C GLY A 68 -2.27 -22.47 20.51
N LYS A 69 -1.07 -22.04 20.11
CA LYS A 69 0.20 -22.78 20.30
C LYS A 69 1.13 -22.11 21.31
N ASN A 70 1.77 -22.91 22.15
CA ASN A 70 2.85 -22.48 23.05
C ASN A 70 4.17 -22.42 22.29
N GLY A 71 4.84 -21.26 22.30
CA GLY A 71 6.14 -21.07 21.65
C GLY A 71 6.43 -19.61 21.28
N HIS A 72 7.59 -19.35 20.68
CA HIS A 72 8.01 -18.01 20.27
C HIS A 72 8.64 -17.99 18.87
N LEU A 73 8.82 -16.77 18.33
CA LEU A 73 9.46 -16.57 17.04
C LEU A 73 10.97 -16.36 17.21
N GLU A 74 11.76 -17.24 16.59
CA GLU A 74 13.22 -17.13 16.58
C GLU A 74 13.74 -16.73 15.19
N ALA A 75 14.79 -15.91 15.15
CA ALA A 75 15.43 -15.48 13.92
C ALA A 75 16.51 -16.47 13.46
N VAL A 76 16.16 -17.35 12.53
CA VAL A 76 17.05 -18.42 12.04
C VAL A 76 17.98 -18.02 10.88
N GLY A 77 17.95 -16.75 10.44
CA GLY A 77 18.83 -16.27 9.36
C GLY A 77 18.35 -14.99 8.68
N VAL A 78 18.91 -14.67 7.52
CA VAL A 78 18.49 -13.53 6.67
C VAL A 78 17.44 -13.96 5.64
N CYS A 79 16.40 -13.13 5.43
CA CYS A 79 15.40 -13.41 4.41
C CYS A 79 15.90 -12.96 3.03
N ASN A 80 16.45 -13.88 2.24
CA ASN A 80 16.85 -13.63 0.86
C ASN A 80 15.68 -13.95 -0.08
N HIS A 81 14.75 -13.01 -0.26
CA HIS A 81 13.75 -13.11 -1.31
C HIS A 81 14.21 -12.33 -2.54
N THR A 82 14.55 -13.05 -3.60
CA THR A 82 14.83 -12.46 -4.92
C THR A 82 13.53 -12.42 -5.72
N PRO A 83 12.95 -11.23 -5.97
CA PRO A 83 11.69 -11.14 -6.70
C PRO A 83 11.88 -11.53 -8.16
N THR A 84 10.93 -12.29 -8.70
CA THR A 84 10.93 -12.65 -10.12
C THR A 84 10.49 -11.46 -11.00
N PHE A 85 10.73 -11.54 -12.31
CA PHE A 85 10.28 -10.51 -13.26
C PHE A 85 8.77 -10.25 -13.18
N TYR A 86 7.98 -11.33 -13.05
CA TYR A 86 6.54 -11.26 -12.92
C TYR A 86 6.12 -10.49 -11.65
N GLU A 87 6.70 -10.82 -10.49
CA GLU A 87 6.40 -10.13 -9.23
C GLU A 87 6.76 -8.64 -9.27
N LYS A 88 7.89 -8.32 -9.90
CA LYS A 88 8.43 -6.96 -9.90
C LYS A 88 7.70 -6.02 -10.86
N TYR A 89 7.33 -6.49 -12.04
CA TYR A 89 6.78 -5.64 -13.10
C TYR A 89 5.32 -5.94 -13.41
N VAL A 90 4.98 -7.22 -13.62
CA VAL A 90 3.63 -7.61 -14.06
C VAL A 90 2.62 -7.45 -12.93
N LYS A 91 2.88 -8.09 -11.78
CA LYS A 91 2.02 -7.99 -10.60
C LYS A 91 1.91 -6.54 -10.12
N ARG A 92 3.04 -5.81 -10.09
CA ARG A 92 3.03 -4.41 -9.69
C ARG A 92 2.24 -3.52 -10.64
N GLY A 93 2.35 -3.74 -11.95
CA GLY A 93 1.56 -3.02 -12.95
C GLY A 93 0.06 -3.28 -12.78
N LEU A 94 -0.31 -4.54 -12.60
CA LEU A 94 -1.70 -4.95 -12.38
C LEU A 94 -2.28 -4.32 -11.11
N ASP A 95 -1.57 -4.41 -9.98
CA ASP A 95 -2.01 -3.83 -8.71
C ASP A 95 -2.29 -2.34 -8.83
N VAL A 96 -1.43 -1.59 -9.55
CA VAL A 96 -1.61 -0.15 -9.74
C VAL A 96 -2.83 0.17 -10.61
N VAL A 97 -3.01 -0.56 -11.72
CA VAL A 97 -4.14 -0.33 -12.64
C VAL A 97 -5.47 -0.70 -11.97
N LEU A 98 -5.55 -1.85 -11.32
CA LEU A 98 -6.76 -2.31 -10.64
C LEU A 98 -7.10 -1.41 -9.44
N SER A 99 -6.10 -1.02 -8.63
CA SER A 99 -6.34 -0.13 -7.48
C SER A 99 -6.81 1.25 -7.94
N PHE A 100 -6.20 1.80 -9.00
CA PHE A 100 -6.62 3.09 -9.54
C PHE A 100 -8.04 3.03 -10.11
N GLY A 101 -8.35 2.00 -10.90
CA GLY A 101 -9.70 1.79 -11.44
C GLY A 101 -10.74 1.62 -10.33
N GLY A 102 -10.46 0.76 -9.34
CA GLY A 102 -11.32 0.56 -8.18
C GLY A 102 -11.53 1.85 -7.39
N MET A 103 -10.50 2.66 -7.20
CA MET A 103 -10.61 3.92 -6.47
C MET A 103 -11.48 4.96 -7.20
N VAL A 104 -11.39 5.04 -8.54
CA VAL A 104 -12.26 5.94 -9.33
C VAL A 104 -13.73 5.49 -9.28
N VAL A 105 -13.98 4.18 -9.35
CA VAL A 105 -15.34 3.63 -9.30
C VAL A 105 -15.96 3.78 -7.92
N LEU A 106 -15.18 3.55 -6.86
CA LEU A 106 -15.65 3.60 -5.47
C LEU A 106 -15.59 4.99 -4.84
N SER A 107 -14.96 5.99 -5.48
CA SER A 107 -14.86 7.34 -4.93
C SER A 107 -16.20 7.98 -4.53
N PRO A 108 -17.31 7.88 -5.30
CA PRO A 108 -18.59 8.41 -4.84
C PRO A 108 -19.08 7.72 -3.55
N LEU A 109 -18.94 6.40 -3.44
CA LEU A 109 -19.34 5.64 -2.25
C LEU A 109 -18.54 6.07 -1.01
N TYR A 110 -17.23 6.22 -1.15
CA TYR A 110 -16.38 6.69 -0.06
C TYR A 110 -16.70 8.14 0.35
N ALA A 111 -17.06 9.00 -0.60
CA ALA A 111 -17.48 10.37 -0.30
C ALA A 111 -18.78 10.39 0.52
N PHE A 112 -19.79 9.59 0.13
CA PHE A 112 -21.03 9.48 0.91
C PHE A 112 -20.79 8.93 2.32
N ALA A 113 -20.00 7.87 2.46
CA ALA A 113 -19.65 7.31 3.77
C ALA A 113 -18.92 8.32 4.66
N ALA A 114 -17.99 9.10 4.10
CA ALA A 114 -17.27 10.12 4.85
C ALA A 114 -18.20 11.25 5.35
N ILE A 115 -19.18 11.67 4.53
CA ILE A 115 -20.18 12.66 4.93
C ILE A 115 -21.07 12.11 6.04
N ALA A 116 -21.55 10.86 5.90
CA ALA A 116 -22.40 10.22 6.91
C ALA A 116 -21.70 10.15 8.29
N ILE A 117 -20.46 9.63 8.32
CA ILE A 117 -19.68 9.56 9.57
C ILE A 117 -19.49 10.95 10.19
N LYS A 118 -19.24 11.98 9.37
CA LYS A 118 -19.01 13.34 9.87
C LYS A 118 -20.28 14.00 10.43
N CYS A 119 -21.44 13.62 9.91
CA CYS A 119 -22.74 14.07 10.42
C CYS A 119 -23.12 13.35 11.72
N ASP A 120 -22.79 12.06 11.85
CA ASP A 120 -23.14 11.24 13.01
C ASP A 120 -22.21 11.49 14.21
N ASP A 121 -20.90 11.64 13.99
CA ASP A 121 -19.92 11.90 15.05
C ASP A 121 -18.87 12.94 14.61
N PRO A 122 -18.54 13.96 15.44
CA PRO A 122 -17.56 14.97 15.07
C PRO A 122 -16.12 14.45 14.97
N GLY A 123 -15.88 13.18 15.32
CA GLY A 123 -14.57 12.52 15.30
C GLY A 123 -13.95 12.34 13.89
N PRO A 124 -12.64 12.02 13.82
CA PRO A 124 -11.98 11.74 12.56
C PRO A 124 -12.43 10.38 11.98
N ALA A 125 -12.97 10.40 10.75
CA ALA A 125 -13.53 9.22 10.08
C ALA A 125 -12.49 8.14 9.68
N ILE A 126 -11.19 8.45 9.75
CA ILE A 126 -10.10 7.57 9.33
C ILE A 126 -9.15 7.36 10.51
N PHE A 127 -8.94 6.09 10.87
CA PHE A 127 -7.97 5.66 11.86
C PHE A 127 -6.72 5.07 11.21
N LYS A 128 -5.58 5.27 11.87
CA LYS A 128 -4.26 4.83 11.43
C LYS A 128 -3.78 3.67 12.30
N GLN A 129 -3.67 2.47 11.72
CA GLN A 129 -3.20 1.29 12.44
C GLN A 129 -1.80 0.86 11.97
N LYS A 130 -0.90 0.53 12.90
CA LYS A 130 0.40 -0.06 12.58
C LYS A 130 0.25 -1.54 12.19
N ARG A 131 0.83 -1.95 11.08
CA ARG A 131 0.85 -3.35 10.61
C ARG A 131 2.24 -3.74 10.10
N VAL A 132 2.55 -5.03 10.14
CA VAL A 132 3.81 -5.57 9.63
C VAL A 132 3.71 -5.79 8.12
N ALA A 133 4.63 -5.20 7.35
CA ALA A 133 4.72 -5.21 5.90
C ALA A 133 5.67 -6.29 5.37
N GLN A 134 5.83 -6.33 4.04
CA GLN A 134 6.87 -7.12 3.38
C GLN A 134 8.26 -6.85 3.99
N SER A 135 9.09 -7.89 4.11
CA SER A 135 10.37 -7.88 4.86
C SER A 135 10.27 -7.62 6.36
N LYS A 136 9.06 -7.72 6.94
CA LYS A 136 8.76 -7.49 8.35
C LYS A 136 9.02 -6.06 8.84
N GLY A 137 9.05 -5.07 7.93
CA GLY A 137 8.99 -3.66 8.31
C GLY A 137 7.61 -3.27 8.83
N TYR A 138 7.43 -2.08 9.40
CA TYR A 138 6.10 -1.56 9.72
C TYR A 138 5.57 -0.67 8.58
N PHE A 139 4.27 -0.74 8.34
CA PHE A 139 3.52 0.19 7.50
C PHE A 139 2.24 0.64 8.21
N GLU A 140 1.77 1.82 7.85
CA GLU A 140 0.52 2.37 8.35
C GLU A 140 -0.63 1.95 7.43
N LEU A 141 -1.64 1.29 7.99
CA LEU A 141 -2.88 0.97 7.31
C LEU A 141 -3.93 2.01 7.70
N MET A 142 -4.49 2.71 6.71
CA MET A 142 -5.63 3.60 6.91
C MET A 142 -6.91 2.78 6.84
N LYS A 143 -7.68 2.76 7.93
CA LYS A 143 -8.99 2.08 8.02
C LYS A 143 -10.08 3.11 8.30
N LEU A 144 -11.24 2.94 7.69
CA LEU A 144 -12.45 3.69 8.06
C LEU A 144 -12.87 3.27 9.48
N LEU A 145 -13.33 4.25 10.26
CA LEU A 145 -13.91 3.97 11.56
C LEU A 145 -15.17 3.13 11.37
N ASP A 146 -15.25 1.99 12.05
CA ASP A 146 -16.46 1.17 12.07
C ASP A 146 -17.32 1.68 13.23
N VAL A 147 -18.55 2.11 12.95
CA VAL A 147 -19.44 2.63 13.98
C VAL A 147 -20.06 1.45 14.69
N GLY A 148 -19.48 1.10 15.85
CA GLY A 148 -20.11 0.21 16.83
C GLY A 148 -19.27 -1.00 17.21
N VAL A 149 -18.38 -0.82 18.20
CA VAL A 149 -18.24 -1.73 19.34
C VAL A 149 -17.68 -0.89 20.49
N ALA A 150 -18.54 -0.51 21.43
CA ALA A 150 -18.19 -0.07 22.79
C ALA A 150 -18.54 -1.20 23.75
#